data_AF-A0A934H712-F1
#
_entry.id   AF-A0A934H712-F1
#
_cell.length_a   1.000
_cell.length_b   1.000
_cell.length_c   1.000
_cell.angle_alpha   90.00
_cell.angle_beta   90.00
_cell.angle_gamma   90.00
#
_symmetry.space_group_name_H-M   'P 1'
#
loop_
_entity.id
_entity.type
_entity.pdbx_description
1 polymer ?
#
loop_
_entity_poly.entity_id
_entity_poly.type
_entity_poly.pdbx_seq_one_letter_code
_entity_poly.pdbx_strand_id
1 'polypeptide(L)'
;MPFDPSSYLPKGAKLVCTRQGDLDGDNRAEWLLLYMESVQTGIQEEKAMVAALRESGVKTYNLYRADNKELGEYELCDVTIGDFNKDGKTEIAISGGAGAHYSILSVFQWNGSLYANIGAFGGDGGTYLSDVDGDGVLEVIEGRRLYGRPSFLVERLVYS
;
A
#
# COMPACT_ATOMS: atom_id res chain seq x y z
N MET A 1 -6.75 26.10 -11.80
CA MET A 1 -6.36 25.74 -10.42
C MET A 1 -5.38 24.58 -10.51
N PRO A 2 -4.39 24.48 -9.61
CA PRO A 2 -3.58 23.27 -9.52
C PRO A 2 -4.49 22.06 -9.24
N PHE A 3 -4.09 20.89 -9.73
CA PHE A 3 -4.80 19.64 -9.45
C PHE A 3 -4.78 19.39 -7.94
N ASP A 4 -5.97 19.26 -7.34
CA ASP A 4 -6.13 18.92 -5.93
C ASP A 4 -6.67 17.48 -5.83
N PRO A 5 -5.81 16.48 -5.55
CA PRO A 5 -6.25 15.09 -5.42
C PRO A 5 -7.29 14.93 -4.31
N SER A 6 -7.21 15.71 -3.23
CA SER A 6 -8.09 15.56 -2.07
C SER A 6 -9.56 15.86 -2.37
N SER A 7 -9.82 16.63 -3.44
CA SER A 7 -11.18 16.91 -3.93
C SER A 7 -11.91 15.67 -4.47
N TYR A 8 -11.20 14.57 -4.70
CA TYR A 8 -11.75 13.29 -5.19
C TYR A 8 -12.04 12.29 -4.07
N LEU A 9 -11.77 12.63 -2.81
CA LEU A 9 -12.07 11.75 -1.68
C LEU A 9 -13.58 11.52 -1.54
N PRO A 10 -14.00 10.33 -1.06
CA PRO A 10 -15.40 10.08 -0.71
C PRO A 10 -15.93 11.10 0.29
N LYS A 11 -17.23 11.38 0.24
CA LYS A 11 -17.86 12.37 1.13
C LYS A 11 -17.71 11.95 2.59
N GLY A 12 -17.11 12.82 3.40
CA GLY A 12 -16.88 12.55 4.82
C GLY A 12 -15.60 11.79 5.11
N ALA A 13 -14.83 11.42 4.07
CA ALA A 13 -13.49 10.89 4.25
C ALA A 13 -12.53 11.96 4.78
N LYS A 14 -11.58 11.55 5.61
CA LYS A 14 -10.50 12.39 6.12
C LYS A 14 -9.19 11.94 5.51
N LEU A 15 -8.53 12.82 4.76
CA LEU A 15 -7.21 12.57 4.22
C LEU A 15 -6.21 12.26 5.36
N VAL A 16 -5.49 11.16 5.23
CA VAL A 16 -4.32 10.81 6.04
C VAL A 16 -3.09 11.41 5.38
N CYS A 17 -2.83 11.05 4.12
CA CYS A 17 -1.75 11.66 3.35
C CYS A 17 -1.83 11.39 1.85
N THR A 18 -0.92 12.01 1.10
CA THR A 18 -0.75 11.78 -0.33
C THR A 18 0.68 11.40 -0.70
N ARG A 19 0.82 10.62 -1.77
CA ARG A 19 2.07 10.31 -2.45
C ARG A 19 1.88 10.48 -3.95
N GLN A 20 2.95 10.85 -4.64
CA GLN A 20 2.95 10.98 -6.09
C GLN A 20 4.06 10.08 -6.66
N GLY A 21 3.76 9.37 -7.73
CA GLY A 21 4.69 8.46 -8.41
C GLY A 21 4.05 7.90 -9.69
N ASP A 22 4.83 7.20 -10.50
CA ASP A 22 4.29 6.41 -11.60
C ASP A 22 3.72 5.11 -11.04
N LEU A 23 2.41 5.09 -10.82
CA LEU A 23 1.76 4.03 -10.04
C LEU A 23 1.31 2.87 -10.92
N ASP A 24 1.03 3.12 -12.21
CA ASP A 24 0.62 2.08 -13.16
C ASP A 24 1.67 1.73 -14.24
N GLY A 25 2.86 2.34 -14.19
CA GLY A 25 4.00 2.05 -15.05
C GLY A 25 3.91 2.73 -16.42
N ASP A 26 3.06 3.75 -16.57
CA ASP A 26 2.82 4.44 -17.85
C ASP A 26 3.75 5.66 -18.08
N ASN A 27 4.74 5.86 -17.20
CA ASN A 27 5.66 7.01 -17.14
C ASN A 27 4.97 8.36 -16.91
N ARG A 28 3.74 8.36 -16.39
CA ARG A 28 3.06 9.56 -15.90
C ARG A 28 2.87 9.42 -14.40
N ALA A 29 2.84 10.55 -13.71
CA ALA A 29 2.73 10.54 -12.26
C ALA A 29 1.26 10.59 -11.85
N GLU A 30 0.82 9.60 -11.08
CA GLU A 30 -0.47 9.54 -10.41
C GLU A 30 -0.34 9.91 -8.93
N TRP A 31 -1.49 10.13 -8.31
CA TRP A 31 -1.59 10.40 -6.88
C TRP A 31 -2.15 9.19 -6.14
N LEU A 32 -1.43 8.71 -5.14
CA LEU A 32 -1.97 7.84 -4.10
C LEU A 32 -2.49 8.70 -2.95
N LEU A 33 -3.73 8.43 -2.54
CA LEU A 33 -4.38 9.08 -1.41
C LEU A 33 -4.69 8.02 -0.36
N LEU A 34 -4.16 8.21 0.84
CA LEU A 34 -4.58 7.46 2.03
C LEU A 34 -5.59 8.32 2.81
N TYR A 35 -6.69 7.75 3.23
CA TYR A 35 -7.81 8.44 3.86
C TYR A 35 -8.60 7.52 4.79
N MET A 36 -9.20 8.08 5.83
CA MET A 36 -10.14 7.36 6.69
C MET A 36 -11.56 7.58 6.23
N GLU A 37 -12.37 6.54 6.21
CA GLU A 37 -13.81 6.61 6.03
C GLU A 37 -14.54 6.04 7.25
N SER A 38 -15.54 6.76 7.75
CA SER A 38 -16.43 6.22 8.79
C SER A 38 -17.42 5.26 8.13
N VAL A 39 -17.35 3.97 8.47
CA VAL A 39 -18.36 3.00 8.04
C VAL A 39 -19.56 3.00 9.00
N GLN A 40 -20.72 2.53 8.51
CA GLN A 40 -22.02 2.61 9.20
C GLN A 40 -22.04 1.95 10.60
N THR A 41 -21.08 1.07 10.90
CA THR A 41 -20.93 0.40 12.20
C THR A 41 -20.20 1.26 13.24
N GLY A 42 -19.75 2.47 12.90
CA GLY A 42 -19.01 3.36 13.80
C GLY A 42 -17.52 3.03 13.94
N ILE A 43 -17.04 2.05 13.17
CA ILE A 43 -15.62 1.73 13.03
C ILE A 43 -15.03 2.70 11.99
N GLN A 44 -13.84 3.23 12.24
CA GLN A 44 -13.07 3.94 11.20
C GLN A 44 -12.25 2.90 10.46
N GLU A 45 -12.40 2.88 9.14
CA GLU A 45 -11.56 2.07 8.27
C GLU A 45 -10.72 3.01 7.44
N GLU A 46 -9.44 2.70 7.37
CA GLU A 46 -8.57 3.40 6.47
C GLU A 46 -8.58 2.78 5.08
N LYS A 47 -8.44 3.69 4.12
CA LYS A 47 -8.71 3.51 2.71
C LYS A 47 -7.63 4.21 1.87
N ALA A 48 -7.25 3.59 0.76
CA ALA A 48 -6.29 3.98 -0.23
C ALA A 48 -6.96 4.01 -1.61
N MET A 49 -6.76 5.12 -2.30
CA MET A 49 -7.24 5.33 -3.66
C MET A 49 -6.13 5.95 -4.49
N VAL A 50 -6.01 5.49 -5.74
CA VAL A 50 -5.20 6.14 -6.75
C VAL A 50 -6.08 7.04 -7.59
N ALA A 51 -5.67 8.30 -7.73
CA ALA A 51 -6.26 9.27 -8.64
C ALA A 51 -5.26 9.58 -9.76
N ALA A 52 -5.67 9.24 -10.98
CA ALA A 52 -4.89 9.43 -12.19
C ALA A 52 -5.48 10.56 -13.05
N LEU A 53 -4.66 11.55 -13.40
CA LEU A 53 -5.05 12.58 -14.36
C LEU A 53 -4.90 12.02 -15.77
N ARG A 54 -6.02 11.95 -16.51
CA ARG A 54 -6.07 11.50 -17.90
C ARG A 54 -6.68 12.60 -18.77
N GLU A 55 -6.52 12.50 -20.09
CA GLU A 55 -7.07 13.50 -21.03
C GLU A 55 -8.60 13.60 -20.95
N SER A 56 -9.27 12.48 -20.67
CA SER A 56 -10.72 12.39 -20.45
C SER A 56 -11.18 12.92 -19.08
N GLY A 57 -10.25 13.41 -18.25
CA GLY A 57 -10.50 13.79 -16.86
C GLY A 57 -9.81 12.86 -15.87
N VAL A 58 -10.24 12.92 -14.61
CA VAL A 58 -9.62 12.15 -13.52
C VAL A 58 -10.26 10.78 -13.41
N LYS A 59 -9.45 9.74 -13.38
CA LYS A 59 -9.88 8.36 -13.14
C LYS A 59 -9.39 7.94 -11.76
N THR A 60 -10.28 7.37 -10.96
CA THR A 60 -9.95 6.86 -9.64
C THR A 60 -9.98 5.34 -9.58
N TYR A 61 -9.08 4.76 -8.80
CA TYR A 61 -8.97 3.34 -8.56
C TYR A 61 -8.83 3.09 -7.07
N ASN A 62 -9.67 2.24 -6.50
CA ASN A 62 -9.49 1.81 -5.12
C ASN A 62 -8.43 0.69 -5.09
N LEU A 63 -7.59 0.69 -4.05
CA LEU A 63 -6.65 -0.41 -3.82
C LEU A 63 -7.32 -1.62 -3.14
N TYR A 64 -8.64 -1.59 -2.89
CA TYR A 64 -9.37 -2.63 -2.17
C TYR A 64 -10.11 -3.62 -3.07
N ARG A 65 -10.06 -4.90 -2.67
CA ARG A 65 -11.22 -5.80 -2.79
C ARG A 65 -12.01 -5.73 -1.48
N ALA A 66 -13.34 -5.67 -1.60
CA ALA A 66 -14.26 -5.09 -0.63
C ALA A 66 -14.48 -5.87 0.70
N ASP A 67 -13.57 -6.73 1.11
CA ASP A 67 -13.81 -7.71 2.18
C ASP A 67 -12.62 -8.02 3.11
N ASN A 68 -11.43 -7.47 2.89
CA ASN A 68 -10.26 -7.81 3.72
C ASN A 68 -9.56 -6.58 4.30
N LYS A 69 -9.13 -6.69 5.57
CA LYS A 69 -8.27 -5.73 6.31
C LYS A 69 -6.84 -5.69 5.74
N GLU A 70 -6.69 -5.55 4.42
CA GLU A 70 -5.40 -5.66 3.74
C GLU A 70 -4.43 -4.56 4.18
N LEU A 71 -4.91 -3.36 4.56
CA LEU A 71 -4.05 -2.30 5.08
C LEU A 71 -3.93 -2.27 6.62
N GLY A 72 -4.65 -3.13 7.33
CA GLY A 72 -4.71 -3.12 8.80
C GLY A 72 -5.81 -2.24 9.37
N GLU A 73 -5.61 -1.82 10.63
CA GLU A 73 -6.52 -0.98 11.42
C GLU A 73 -6.09 0.49 11.45
N TYR A 74 -4.79 0.76 11.30
CA TYR A 74 -4.25 2.10 11.12
C TYR A 74 -3.00 2.07 10.21
N GLU A 75 -2.72 3.14 9.48
CA GLU A 75 -1.76 3.24 8.39
C GLU A 75 -0.78 4.35 8.70
N LEU A 76 0.49 4.10 8.42
CA LEU A 76 1.56 4.98 8.92
C LEU A 76 1.95 6.07 7.92
N CYS A 77 1.22 6.20 6.80
CA CYS A 77 1.65 6.99 5.62
C CYS A 77 3.04 6.56 5.11
N ASP A 78 3.42 5.33 5.39
CA ASP A 78 4.65 4.73 4.94
C ASP A 78 4.34 3.94 3.67
N VAL A 79 4.83 4.47 2.55
CA VAL A 79 4.51 4.01 1.21
C VAL A 79 5.80 3.94 0.41
N THR A 80 6.05 2.80 -0.22
CA THR A 80 7.12 2.62 -1.19
C THR A 80 6.49 2.42 -2.57
N ILE A 81 7.00 3.10 -3.60
CA ILE A 81 6.55 2.96 -4.99
C ILE A 81 7.76 2.60 -5.87
N GLY A 82 7.64 1.56 -6.69
CA GLY A 82 8.68 1.14 -7.64
C GLY A 82 8.56 -0.32 -8.05
N ASP A 83 9.39 -0.73 -9.01
CA ASP A 83 9.55 -2.12 -9.46
C ASP A 83 10.52 -2.85 -8.51
N PHE A 84 9.98 -3.43 -7.45
CA PHE A 84 10.78 -4.06 -6.38
C PHE A 84 11.12 -5.51 -6.68
N ASN A 85 10.28 -6.19 -7.49
CA ASN A 85 10.49 -7.58 -7.88
C ASN A 85 11.22 -7.73 -9.24
N LYS A 86 11.50 -6.62 -9.92
CA LYS A 86 12.17 -6.54 -11.24
C LYS A 86 11.39 -7.24 -12.36
N ASP A 87 10.06 -7.25 -12.27
CA ASP A 87 9.21 -7.82 -13.32
C ASP A 87 8.84 -6.81 -14.43
N GLY A 88 9.25 -5.54 -14.26
CA GLY A 88 8.99 -4.45 -15.20
C GLY A 88 7.67 -3.73 -14.97
N LYS A 89 6.97 -4.00 -13.87
CA LYS A 89 5.77 -3.27 -13.45
C LYS A 89 6.04 -2.51 -12.15
N THR A 90 5.24 -1.48 -11.89
CA THR A 90 5.32 -0.74 -10.63
C THR A 90 4.51 -1.46 -9.54
N GLU A 91 5.14 -1.66 -8.39
CA GLU A 91 4.46 -2.03 -7.14
C GLU A 91 4.26 -0.82 -6.23
N ILE A 92 3.22 -0.91 -5.41
CA ILE A 92 2.90 0.01 -4.31
C ILE A 92 2.90 -0.82 -3.03
N ALA A 93 3.84 -0.55 -2.14
CA ALA A 93 3.87 -1.15 -0.81
C ALA A 93 3.38 -0.13 0.23
N ILE A 94 2.43 -0.53 1.08
CA ILE A 94 1.83 0.33 2.10
C ILE A 94 1.96 -0.36 3.47
N SER A 95 2.57 0.34 4.43
CA SER A 95 2.69 -0.14 5.80
C SER A 95 1.53 0.35 6.67
N GLY A 96 0.97 -0.58 7.43
CA GLY A 96 -0.03 -0.31 8.46
C GLY A 96 0.23 -1.11 9.73
N GLY A 97 -0.77 -1.12 10.60
CA GLY A 97 -0.72 -1.77 11.90
C GLY A 97 -2.06 -2.37 12.28
N ALA A 98 -2.01 -3.41 13.11
CA ALA A 98 -3.20 -4.05 13.69
C ALA A 98 -3.00 -4.19 15.21
N GLY A 99 -3.97 -3.70 16.00
CA GLY A 99 -3.82 -3.64 17.45
C GLY A 99 -2.57 -2.88 17.90
N ALA A 100 -2.09 -3.19 19.11
CA ALA A 100 -1.02 -2.40 19.75
C ALA A 100 0.40 -2.73 19.25
N HIS A 101 0.62 -3.91 18.67
CA HIS A 101 1.97 -4.45 18.48
C HIS A 101 2.14 -5.26 17.19
N TYR A 102 1.29 -5.08 16.18
CA TYR A 102 1.41 -5.81 14.92
C TYR A 102 1.54 -4.84 13.77
N SER A 103 2.54 -5.05 12.91
CA SER A 103 2.73 -4.31 11.66
C SER A 103 2.25 -5.15 10.49
N ILE A 104 1.68 -4.47 9.50
CA ILE A 104 1.22 -5.05 8.24
C ILE A 104 1.95 -4.34 7.11
N LEU A 105 2.33 -5.09 6.08
CA LEU A 105 2.79 -4.55 4.81
C LEU A 105 1.96 -5.17 3.69
N SER A 106 1.27 -4.34 2.93
CA SER A 106 0.52 -4.79 1.75
C SER A 106 1.14 -4.27 0.47
N VAL A 107 1.26 -5.14 -0.51
CA VAL A 107 1.88 -4.86 -1.81
C VAL A 107 0.83 -4.99 -2.90
N PHE A 108 0.69 -3.95 -3.71
CA PHE A 108 -0.24 -3.87 -4.82
C PHE A 108 0.50 -3.68 -6.13
N GLN A 109 -0.02 -4.25 -7.21
CA GLN A 109 0.50 -4.05 -8.56
C GLN A 109 -0.66 -3.79 -9.53
N TRP A 110 -0.41 -2.92 -10.50
CA TRP A 110 -1.36 -2.65 -11.58
C TRP A 110 -1.43 -3.83 -12.56
N ASN A 111 -2.65 -4.33 -12.82
CA ASN A 111 -2.87 -5.45 -13.75
C ASN A 111 -3.39 -5.03 -15.14
N GLY A 112 -3.36 -3.73 -15.46
CA GLY A 112 -3.94 -3.17 -16.68
C GLY A 112 -5.37 -2.65 -16.52
N SER A 113 -6.07 -2.98 -15.43
CA SER A 113 -7.45 -2.52 -15.17
C SER A 113 -7.70 -2.03 -13.74
N LEU A 114 -7.08 -2.68 -12.75
CA LEU A 114 -7.16 -2.33 -11.34
C LEU A 114 -5.83 -2.65 -10.63
N TYR A 115 -5.67 -2.10 -9.43
CA TYR A 115 -4.59 -2.50 -8.52
C TYR A 115 -5.01 -3.79 -7.79
N ALA A 116 -4.21 -4.84 -7.95
CA ALA A 116 -4.41 -6.10 -7.26
C ALA A 116 -3.45 -6.19 -6.08
N ASN A 117 -3.95 -6.59 -4.90
CA ASN A 117 -3.08 -7.02 -3.81
C ASN A 117 -2.36 -8.29 -4.26
N ILE A 118 -1.03 -8.24 -4.30
CA ILE A 118 -0.17 -9.36 -4.69
C ILE A 118 0.57 -9.95 -3.49
N GLY A 119 0.57 -9.26 -2.34
CA GLY A 119 1.08 -9.81 -1.09
C GLY A 119 0.63 -9.02 0.12
N ALA A 120 0.49 -9.72 1.24
CA ALA A 120 0.20 -9.16 2.55
C ALA A 120 1.06 -9.89 3.60
N PHE A 121 1.86 -9.13 4.33
CA PHE A 121 2.85 -9.63 5.28
C PHE A 121 2.60 -9.02 6.65
N GLY A 122 3.02 -9.70 7.71
CA GLY A 122 2.79 -9.17 9.04
C GLY A 122 3.66 -9.76 10.14
N GLY A 123 4.09 -8.88 11.05
CA GLY A 123 4.99 -9.24 12.12
C GLY A 123 4.80 -8.36 13.34
N ASP A 124 4.93 -8.95 14.53
CA ASP A 124 4.91 -8.18 15.77
C ASP A 124 6.24 -7.46 16.04
N GLY A 125 7.31 -7.83 15.34
CA GLY A 125 8.61 -7.16 15.32
C GLY A 125 8.78 -6.10 14.21
N GLY A 126 7.74 -5.79 13.44
CA GLY A 126 7.80 -4.87 12.31
C GLY A 126 7.84 -5.59 10.95
N THR A 127 7.60 -4.85 9.88
CA THR A 127 7.70 -5.29 8.48
C THR A 127 8.59 -4.32 7.71
N TYR A 128 9.48 -4.83 6.85
CA TYR A 128 10.46 -4.01 6.12
C TYR A 128 10.66 -4.52 4.70
N LEU A 129 10.99 -3.62 3.79
CA LEU A 129 11.49 -3.94 2.45
C LEU A 129 12.99 -3.64 2.39
N SER A 130 13.80 -4.62 1.98
CA SER A 130 15.24 -4.44 1.81
C SER A 130 15.80 -5.50 0.87
N ASP A 131 16.74 -5.10 0.02
CA ASP A 131 17.62 -6.01 -0.71
C ASP A 131 18.66 -6.57 0.28
N VAL A 132 18.43 -7.78 0.79
CA VAL A 132 19.29 -8.39 1.82
C VAL A 132 20.39 -9.26 1.24
N ASP A 133 20.22 -9.73 0.00
CA ASP A 133 21.18 -10.61 -0.68
C ASP A 133 22.02 -9.89 -1.76
N GLY A 134 21.69 -8.63 -2.06
CA GLY A 134 22.45 -7.75 -2.95
C GLY A 134 22.16 -7.96 -4.42
N ASP A 135 21.07 -8.64 -4.79
CA ASP A 135 20.69 -8.86 -6.18
C ASP A 135 19.78 -7.75 -6.75
N GLY A 136 19.39 -6.80 -5.89
CA GLY A 136 18.59 -5.63 -6.18
C GLY A 136 17.09 -5.88 -6.31
N VAL A 137 16.61 -7.11 -6.10
CA VAL A 137 15.20 -7.37 -5.76
C VAL A 137 15.03 -7.06 -4.27
N LEU A 138 13.91 -6.46 -3.89
CA LEU A 138 13.62 -6.27 -2.46
C LEU A 138 12.98 -7.52 -1.88
N GLU A 139 13.49 -7.95 -0.73
CA GLU A 139 12.84 -8.93 0.13
C GLU A 139 11.92 -8.25 1.14
N VAL A 140 10.88 -8.96 1.55
CA VAL A 140 10.09 -8.62 2.73
C VAL A 140 10.71 -9.29 3.96
N ILE A 141 10.94 -8.49 4.98
CA ILE A 141 11.41 -8.94 6.28
C ILE A 141 10.27 -8.78 7.28
N GLU A 142 9.78 -9.91 7.80
CA GLU A 142 8.80 -9.95 8.88
C GLU A 142 9.51 -10.20 10.21
N GLY A 143 9.61 -9.16 11.04
CA GLY A 143 10.07 -9.27 12.41
C GLY A 143 9.04 -10.03 13.25
N ARG A 144 9.48 -11.06 13.96
CA ARG A 144 8.62 -11.89 14.83
C ARG A 144 9.21 -12.05 16.22
N ARG A 145 8.39 -12.03 17.27
CA ARG A 145 8.81 -12.37 18.65
C ARG A 145 8.29 -13.74 19.06
N LEU A 146 9.01 -14.79 18.67
CA LEU A 146 8.67 -16.15 19.07
C LEU A 146 9.10 -16.38 20.53
N TYR A 147 8.12 -16.60 21.42
CA TYR A 147 8.35 -16.81 22.85
C TYR A 147 9.19 -15.71 23.53
N GLY A 148 8.98 -14.45 23.09
CA GLY A 148 9.72 -13.29 23.61
C GLY A 148 11.15 -13.15 23.06
N ARG A 149 11.57 -13.99 22.11
CA ARG A 149 12.87 -13.88 21.45
C ARG A 149 12.72 -13.24 20.07
N PRO A 150 13.57 -12.26 19.72
CA PRO A 150 13.61 -11.74 18.36
C PRO A 150 13.93 -12.84 17.35
N SER A 151 13.14 -12.88 16.28
CA SER A 151 13.28 -13.75 15.12
C SER A 151 12.82 -12.99 13.88
N PHE A 152 13.25 -13.43 12.70
CA PHE A 152 12.83 -12.83 11.44
C PHE A 152 12.48 -13.92 10.44
N LEU A 153 11.49 -13.64 9.60
CA LEU A 153 11.23 -14.37 8.37
C LEU A 153 11.61 -13.44 7.22
N VAL A 154 12.40 -13.95 6.27
CA VAL A 154 12.76 -13.23 5.06
C VAL A 154 12.08 -13.95 3.90
N GLU A 155 11.20 -13.24 3.23
CA GLU A 155 10.49 -13.74 2.06
C GLU A 155 10.92 -12.93 0.83
N ARG A 156 11.28 -13.64 -0.23
CA ARG A 156 11.55 -13.00 -1.52
C ARG A 156 10.23 -12.67 -2.19
N LEU A 157 10.11 -11.46 -2.70
CA LEU A 157 8.97 -11.06 -3.52
C LEU A 157 9.06 -11.73 -4.89
N VAL A 158 8.44 -12.91 -5.01
CA VAL A 158 8.27 -13.61 -6.28
C VAL A 158 6.79 -13.61 -6.63
N TYR A 159 6.39 -12.62 -7.41
CA TYR A 159 5.03 -12.50 -7.93
C TYR A 159 5.01 -12.80 -9.44
N SER A 160 3.90 -13.33 -9.94
CA SER A 160 3.74 -13.80 -11.33
C SER A 160 2.95 -12.83 -12.20
#